data_AF-A0A7C5GFP0-F1
#
_entry.id   AF-A0A7C5GFP0-F1
#
_cell.length_a   1.000
_cell.length_b   1.000
_cell.length_c   1.000
_cell.angle_alpha   90.00
_cell.angle_beta   90.00
_cell.angle_gamma   90.00
#
_symmetry.space_group_name_H-M   'P 1'
#
loop_
_entity.id
_entity.type
_entity.pdbx_description
1 polymer ?
#
loop_
_entity_poly.entity_id
_entity_poly.type
_entity_poly.pdbx_seq_one_letter_code
_entity_poly.pdbx_strand_id
1 'polypeptide(L)'
;MLCIKRLAFGLMFLLAGAGAGVAQNFGMSEFRAGILAHSVDEPGPGGVGPNSVVLNLSRIQDVGFDILFTSPDLDVFRWIGSPRPRVGATLNFGGLESMARFGLTWQVPLWDSAFFVEG
;
A
#
# COMPACT_ATOMS: atom_id res chain seq x y z
N MET A 1 -26.45 -9.33 36.53
CA MET A 1 -26.41 -10.44 35.54
C MET A 1 -27.18 -10.16 34.24
N LEU A 2 -27.59 -8.91 33.96
CA LEU A 2 -28.42 -8.54 32.78
C LEU A 2 -27.61 -7.88 31.63
N CYS A 3 -26.34 -7.51 31.86
CA CYS A 3 -25.52 -6.76 30.91
C CYS A 3 -24.85 -7.65 29.83
N ILE A 4 -24.47 -8.88 30.19
CA ILE A 4 -23.73 -9.81 29.30
C ILE A 4 -24.59 -10.35 28.14
N LYS A 5 -25.89 -10.59 28.36
CA LYS A 5 -26.77 -11.15 27.32
C LYS A 5 -27.08 -10.15 26.18
N ARG A 6 -27.04 -8.84 26.48
CA ARG A 6 -27.26 -7.77 25.48
C ARG A 6 -26.03 -7.58 24.57
N LEU A 7 -24.83 -7.79 25.11
CA LEU A 7 -23.59 -7.70 24.35
C LEU A 7 -23.44 -8.87 23.36
N ALA A 8 -23.84 -10.08 23.77
CA ALA A 8 -23.77 -11.27 22.92
C ALA A 8 -24.70 -11.19 21.69
N PHE A 9 -25.89 -10.61 21.85
CA PHE A 9 -26.84 -10.44 20.74
C PHE A 9 -26.37 -9.38 19.73
N GLY A 10 -25.72 -8.32 20.19
CA GLY A 10 -25.14 -7.30 19.30
C GLY A 10 -23.97 -7.81 18.47
N LEU A 11 -23.12 -8.66 19.05
CA LEU A 11 -21.97 -9.25 18.35
C LEU A 11 -22.37 -10.28 17.28
N MET A 12 -23.47 -11.01 17.51
CA MET A 12 -23.99 -12.00 16.56
C MET A 12 -24.63 -11.34 15.33
N PHE A 13 -25.17 -10.13 15.46
CA PHE A 13 -25.75 -9.37 14.34
C PHE A 13 -24.68 -8.74 13.44
N LEU A 14 -23.51 -8.38 13.99
CA LEU A 14 -22.37 -7.85 13.23
C LEU A 14 -21.70 -8.91 12.33
N LEU A 15 -21.81 -10.19 12.69
CA LEU A 15 -21.23 -11.30 11.91
C LEU A 15 -22.18 -11.84 10.82
N ALA A 16 -23.48 -11.56 10.91
CA ALA A 16 -24.49 -12.04 9.97
C ALA A 16 -24.62 -11.18 8.69
N GLY A 17 -23.94 -10.02 8.64
CA GLY A 17 -23.99 -9.08 7.52
C GLY A 17 -22.95 -9.30 6.42
N ALA A 18 -22.08 -10.30 6.54
CA ALA A 18 -21.11 -10.65 5.50
C ALA A 18 -21.80 -11.39 4.35
N GLY A 19 -22.60 -10.67 3.56
CA GLY A 19 -23.07 -11.17 2.27
C GLY A 19 -21.87 -11.55 1.39
N ALA A 20 -22.05 -12.55 0.53
CA ALA A 20 -21.04 -12.94 -0.44
C ALA A 20 -20.68 -11.72 -1.30
N GLY A 21 -19.52 -11.12 -1.03
CA GLY A 21 -18.98 -10.06 -1.86
C GLY A 21 -18.77 -10.63 -3.26
N VAL A 22 -19.45 -10.08 -4.26
CA VAL A 22 -19.07 -10.29 -5.65
C VAL A 22 -17.64 -9.79 -5.79
N ALA A 23 -16.70 -10.67 -6.12
CA ALA A 23 -15.31 -10.27 -6.35
C ALA A 23 -15.28 -9.45 -7.66
N GLN A 24 -15.42 -8.13 -7.54
CA GLN A 24 -15.25 -7.21 -8.67
C GLN A 24 -13.76 -7.17 -9.00
N ASN A 25 -13.38 -7.73 -10.14
CA ASN A 25 -12.01 -7.64 -10.63
C ASN A 25 -11.81 -6.26 -11.29
N PHE A 26 -11.25 -5.32 -10.54
CA PHE A 26 -10.90 -3.98 -11.03
C PHE A 26 -9.65 -3.95 -11.92
N GLY A 27 -9.12 -5.12 -12.32
CA GLY A 27 -7.85 -5.23 -13.03
C GLY A 27 -6.66 -4.86 -12.16
N MET A 28 -6.82 -4.75 -10.84
CA MET A 28 -5.69 -4.55 -9.92
C MET A 28 -4.90 -5.86 -9.83
N SER A 29 -3.61 -5.81 -10.14
CA SER A 29 -2.72 -6.96 -10.06
C SER A 29 -1.85 -6.92 -8.81
N GLU A 30 -1.49 -5.73 -8.33
CA GLU A 30 -0.52 -5.57 -7.26
C GLU A 30 -0.68 -4.20 -6.58
N PHE A 31 -0.49 -4.19 -5.26
CA PHE A 31 -0.46 -2.99 -4.44
C PHE A 31 0.88 -2.93 -3.70
N ARG A 32 1.53 -1.78 -3.74
CA ARG A 32 2.79 -1.49 -3.06
C ARG A 32 2.57 -0.30 -2.14
N ALA A 33 3.14 -0.36 -0.95
CA ALA A 33 3.19 0.77 -0.03
C ALA A 33 4.53 0.79 0.68
N GLY A 34 4.96 1.99 1.07
CA GLY A 34 6.23 2.20 1.74
C GLY A 34 6.17 3.42 2.66
N ILE A 35 7.03 3.40 3.67
CA ILE A 35 7.21 4.50 4.62
C ILE A 35 8.66 4.94 4.53
N LEU A 36 8.88 6.25 4.40
CA LEU A 36 10.19 6.86 4.47
C LEU A 36 10.33 7.60 5.81
N ALA A 37 11.38 7.25 6.56
CA ALA A 37 11.77 7.95 7.77
C ALA A 37 13.30 8.06 7.81
N HIS A 38 13.82 9.17 8.33
CA HIS A 38 15.26 9.37 8.54
C HIS A 38 15.52 9.85 9.97
N SER A 39 16.73 9.62 10.48
CA SER A 39 17.12 9.98 11.85
C SER A 39 16.16 9.48 12.94
N VAL A 40 15.66 8.25 12.80
CA VAL A 40 14.70 7.64 13.75
C VAL A 40 15.33 7.30 15.10
N ASP A 41 16.66 7.30 15.17
CA ASP A 41 17.48 7.12 16.36
C ASP A 41 17.57 8.38 17.23
N GLU A 42 17.19 9.54 16.70
CA GLU A 42 17.19 10.79 17.46
C GLU A 42 16.05 10.82 18.50
N PRO A 43 16.30 11.34 19.72
CA PRO A 43 15.31 11.41 20.79
C PRO A 43 14.01 12.10 20.32
N GLY A 44 12.88 11.45 20.59
CA GLY A 44 11.54 11.97 20.25
C GLY A 44 11.09 13.16 21.11
N PRO A 45 9.90 13.71 20.81
CA PRO A 45 9.26 14.74 21.63
C PRO A 45 8.97 14.16 23.03
N GLY A 46 9.94 14.25 23.93
CA GLY A 46 9.96 13.52 25.20
C GLY A 46 11.37 13.34 25.81
N GLY A 47 12.43 13.54 25.03
CA GLY A 47 13.82 13.56 25.52
C GLY A 47 14.40 12.17 25.84
N VAL A 48 15.66 12.17 26.34
CA VAL A 48 16.39 10.96 26.73
C VAL A 48 16.00 10.58 28.17
N GLY A 49 15.36 9.44 28.35
CA GLY A 49 14.93 8.93 29.65
C GLY A 49 14.70 7.42 29.62
N PRO A 50 14.46 6.76 30.77
CA PRO A 50 14.38 5.29 30.86
C PRO A 50 13.22 4.65 30.07
N ASN A 51 12.30 5.46 29.54
CA ASN A 51 11.19 5.05 28.67
C ASN A 51 11.35 5.57 27.23
N SER A 52 12.57 5.95 26.82
CA SER A 52 12.83 6.43 25.46
C SER A 52 12.57 5.32 24.45
N VAL A 53 11.61 5.55 23.55
CA VAL A 53 11.33 4.67 22.42
C VAL A 53 12.56 4.61 21.53
N VAL A 54 13.05 3.40 21.21
CA VAL A 54 14.24 3.18 20.38
C VAL A 54 14.08 3.73 18.96
N LEU A 55 12.83 3.94 18.51
CA LEU A 55 12.48 4.50 17.20
C LEU A 55 11.51 5.68 17.36
N ASN A 56 11.96 6.87 16.98
CA ASN A 56 11.15 8.08 16.95
C ASN A 56 10.27 8.13 15.70
N LEU A 57 9.02 7.66 15.82
CA LEU A 57 8.06 7.61 14.72
C LEU A 57 7.57 9.00 14.25
N SER A 58 7.79 10.06 15.03
CA SER A 58 7.51 11.43 14.59
C SER A 58 8.44 11.89 13.46
N ARG A 59 9.48 11.10 13.14
CA ARG A 59 10.43 11.35 12.05
C ARG A 59 10.00 10.73 10.72
N ILE A 60 8.83 10.09 10.66
CA ILE A 60 8.26 9.63 9.39
C ILE A 60 8.00 10.86 8.53
N GLN A 61 8.63 10.89 7.36
CA GLN A 61 8.55 12.01 6.42
C GLN A 61 7.48 11.76 5.38
N ASP A 62 7.47 10.55 4.81
CA ASP A 62 6.60 10.23 3.68
C ASP A 62 5.95 8.88 3.85
N VAL A 63 4.72 8.78 3.34
CA VAL A 63 4.07 7.51 3.05
C VAL A 63 3.73 7.49 1.56
N GLY A 64 4.23 6.47 0.87
CA GLY A 64 3.98 6.24 -0.54
C GLY A 64 3.14 5.00 -0.77
N PHE A 65 2.29 5.03 -1.80
CA PHE A 65 1.64 3.83 -2.32
C PHE A 65 1.59 3.85 -3.86
N ASP A 66 1.56 2.66 -4.43
CA ASP A 66 1.48 2.43 -5.87
C ASP A 66 0.57 1.22 -6.13
N ILE A 67 -0.40 1.40 -7.02
CA ILE A 67 -1.29 0.35 -7.53
C ILE A 67 -0.83 0.03 -8.95
N LEU A 68 -0.52 -1.23 -9.20
CA LEU A 68 -0.22 -1.74 -10.53
C LEU A 68 -1.41 -2.55 -11.04
N PHE A 69 -1.83 -2.22 -12.25
CA PHE A 69 -2.91 -2.91 -12.93
C PHE A 69 -2.35 -4.06 -13.78
N THR A 70 -3.21 -5.05 -14.02
CA THR A 70 -2.97 -6.15 -14.94
C THR A 70 -2.70 -5.56 -16.32
N SER A 71 -1.70 -6.09 -17.02
CA SER A 71 -1.49 -5.71 -18.42
C SER A 71 -2.73 -6.06 -19.22
N PRO A 72 -3.21 -5.19 -20.12
CA PRO A 72 -4.29 -5.54 -21.02
C PRO A 72 -3.91 -6.79 -21.82
N ASP A 73 -4.88 -7.68 -22.09
CA ASP A 73 -4.65 -8.88 -22.88
C ASP A 73 -4.81 -8.54 -24.36
N LEU A 74 -3.70 -8.17 -25.00
CA LEU A 74 -3.62 -7.84 -26.42
C LEU A 74 -2.46 -8.59 -27.05
N ASP A 75 -2.68 -9.18 -28.24
CA ASP A 75 -1.66 -9.96 -28.94
C ASP A 75 -0.36 -9.17 -29.18
N VAL A 76 -0.45 -7.86 -29.38
CA VAL A 76 0.73 -6.98 -29.55
C VAL A 76 1.67 -7.00 -28.34
N PHE A 77 1.13 -7.12 -27.12
CA PHE A 77 1.91 -7.15 -25.87
C PHE A 77 2.63 -8.48 -25.65
N ARG A 78 2.31 -9.52 -26.42
CA ARG A 78 3.11 -10.74 -26.44
C ARG A 78 4.48 -10.53 -27.08
N TRP A 79 4.59 -9.55 -27.98
CA TRP A 79 5.82 -9.26 -28.72
C TRP A 79 6.64 -8.13 -28.12
N ILE A 80 5.98 -7.12 -27.54
CA ILE A 80 6.63 -5.92 -27.00
C ILE A 80 6.78 -5.93 -25.47
N GLY A 81 6.41 -7.04 -24.81
CA GLY A 81 6.33 -7.13 -23.35
C GLY A 81 4.99 -6.65 -22.79
N SER A 82 4.82 -6.82 -21.48
CA SER A 82 3.54 -6.67 -20.78
C SER A 82 3.46 -5.30 -20.08
N PRO A 83 2.87 -4.25 -20.71
CA PRO A 83 2.74 -2.94 -20.10
C PRO A 83 1.69 -2.95 -19.00
N ARG A 84 2.11 -2.57 -17.80
CA ARG A 84 1.27 -2.52 -16.61
C ARG A 84 1.05 -1.08 -16.17
N PRO A 85 -0.17 -0.53 -16.34
CA PRO A 85 -0.48 0.80 -15.83
C PRO A 85 -0.21 0.88 -14.33
N ARG A 86 0.32 2.02 -13.89
CA ARG A 86 0.63 2.29 -12.48
C ARG A 86 0.01 3.63 -12.08
N VAL A 87 -0.70 3.64 -10.97
CA VAL A 87 -1.18 4.86 -10.32
C VAL A 87 -0.67 4.83 -8.89
N GLY A 88 -0.09 5.92 -8.41
CA GLY A 88 0.40 6.01 -7.04
C GLY A 88 0.36 7.42 -6.51
N ALA A 89 0.66 7.55 -5.22
CA ALA A 89 0.85 8.84 -4.60
C ALA A 89 1.87 8.74 -3.46
N THR A 90 2.43 9.88 -3.09
CA THR A 90 3.27 10.08 -1.93
C THR A 90 2.68 11.22 -1.12
N LEU A 91 2.40 10.95 0.15
CA LEU A 91 1.95 11.94 1.12
C LEU A 91 3.15 12.35 1.97
N ASN A 92 3.51 13.63 1.93
CA ASN A 92 4.59 14.19 2.73
C ASN A 92 4.01 14.84 4.01
N PHE A 93 4.59 14.48 5.15
CA PHE A 93 4.26 15.01 6.47
C PHE A 93 5.31 16.01 7.00
N GLY A 94 6.47 16.08 6.33
CA GLY A 94 7.59 16.95 6.67
C GLY A 94 7.47 18.40 6.17
N GLY A 95 6.34 18.77 5.57
CA GLY A 95 6.10 20.12 5.04
C GLY A 95 6.55 20.34 3.59
N LEU A 96 6.98 19.28 2.90
CA LEU A 96 7.16 19.26 1.45
C LEU A 96 5.85 18.87 0.75
N GLU A 97 5.90 18.85 -0.58
CA GLU A 97 4.74 18.60 -1.42
C GLU A 97 4.37 17.12 -1.44
N SER A 98 3.06 16.85 -1.41
CA SER A 98 2.52 15.53 -1.72
C SER A 98 2.36 15.39 -3.24
N MET A 99 2.70 14.23 -3.79
CA MET A 99 2.76 14.01 -5.23
C MET A 99 1.88 12.83 -5.66
N ALA A 100 1.03 13.02 -6.65
CA ALA A 100 0.37 11.92 -7.36
C ALA A 100 1.20 11.53 -8.60
N ARG A 101 1.23 10.24 -8.92
CA ARG A 101 2.03 9.66 -9.99
C ARG A 101 1.15 8.75 -10.84
N PHE A 102 1.24 8.92 -12.15
CA PHE A 102 0.69 7.99 -13.12
C PHE A 102 1.81 7.58 -14.06
N GLY A 103 1.89 6.30 -14.38
CA GLY A 103 2.96 5.78 -15.21
C GLY A 103 2.63 4.42 -15.79
N LEU A 104 3.60 3.87 -16.50
CA LEU A 104 3.50 2.59 -17.17
C LEU A 104 4.77 1.81 -16.89
N THR A 105 4.62 0.59 -16.38
CA THR A 105 5.75 -0.32 -16.11
C THR A 105 5.82 -1.37 -17.20
N TRP A 106 6.98 -1.53 -17.84
CA TRP A 106 7.16 -2.56 -18.86
C TRP A 106 7.91 -3.77 -18.29
N GLN A 107 7.33 -4.95 -18.47
CA GLN A 107 8.01 -6.21 -18.20
C GLN A 107 8.36 -6.86 -19.54
N VAL A 108 9.65 -6.99 -19.81
CA VAL A 108 10.14 -7.72 -20.98
C VAL A 108 10.61 -9.10 -20.51
N PRO A 109 10.02 -10.20 -21.00
CA PRO A 109 10.54 -11.53 -20.74
C PRO A 109 11.80 -11.73 -21.59
N LEU A 110 12.96 -11.47 -20.99
CA LEU A 110 14.24 -11.90 -21.52
C LEU A 110 14.51 -13.26 -20.85
N TRP A 111 14.09 -14.36 -21.49
CA TRP A 111 14.16 -15.76 -21.01
C TRP A 111 13.09 -16.14 -19.95
N ASP A 112 13.30 -17.25 -19.21
CA ASP A 112 12.39 -17.80 -18.18
C ASP A 112 12.20 -16.89 -16.94
N SER A 113 12.73 -15.67 -16.96
CA SER A 113 12.72 -14.73 -15.83
C SER A 113 12.42 -13.31 -16.29
N ALA A 114 11.54 -12.62 -15.57
CA ALA A 114 11.14 -11.25 -15.88
C ALA A 114 12.15 -10.24 -15.32
N PHE A 115 12.65 -9.35 -16.18
CA PHE A 115 13.46 -8.20 -15.79
C PHE A 115 12.63 -6.91 -15.88
N PHE A 116 12.87 -5.99 -14.95
CA PHE A 116 12.14 -4.73 -14.83
C PHE A 116 12.98 -3.58 -15.39
N VAL A 117 12.43 -2.81 -16.32
CA VAL A 117 13.02 -1.55 -16.82
C VAL A 117 12.06 -0.42 -16.45
N GLU A 118 12.55 0.52 -15.65
CA GLU A 118 11.85 1.77 -15.31
C GLU A 118 12.56 2.95 -16.01
N GLY A 119 11.78 3.88 -16.58
CA GLY A 119 12.24 5.09 -17.26
C GLY A 119 11.16 6.15 -17.25
#